data_AF-A0AAN4ZLR3-F1
#
_entry.id   AF-A0AAN4ZLR3-F1
#
_cell.length_a   1.000
_cell.length_b   1.000
_cell.length_c   1.000
_cell.angle_alpha   90.00
_cell.angle_beta   90.00
_cell.angle_gamma   90.00
#
_symmetry.space_group_name_H-M   'P 1'
#
loop_
_entity.id
_entity.type
_entity.pdbx_description
1 polymer ?
#
loop_
_entity_poly.entity_id
_entity_poly.type
_entity_poly.pdbx_seq_one_letter_code
_entity_poly.pdbx_strand_id
1 'polypeptide(L)'
;MLRPRRCFRTCLVLPGLSLFVVLYLTYELYDWNREIEWTGWEKSTTSFKHRLCVLVPFRDREAELAEFVPHLKRFIRAQNVDNEFIILNQTDSFRFNRASLINVRIQIVCCSLMYYYQVGWFEADRIGCDYLVMHDVDLLPLNPDLEYTFPGEGVVRHIAAPKYHPKYNYEKFVGGILMLTTHDYKKIHGMSNKYWGWGLEDDEFFLRIRDGKLKLIRPEGLATDRNTTFRHIHGPNRRRDQTRRSERTEREIAEKRRRDTMGGLSNTRYKIVERSRTSVESEPVTILNVNLQCDSVKYPYCLPTHRI
;
A
#
# COMPACT_ATOMS: atom_id res chain seq x y z
N MET A 1 40.17 -68.52 34.69
CA MET A 1 40.33 -68.06 33.30
C MET A 1 39.42 -66.85 33.07
N LEU A 2 39.96 -65.82 32.40
CA LEU A 2 39.33 -64.62 31.84
C LEU A 2 38.74 -63.53 32.78
N ARG A 3 39.45 -62.39 32.73
CA ARG A 3 39.20 -60.96 33.10
C ARG A 3 37.89 -60.37 32.49
N PRO A 4 37.50 -59.08 32.73
CA PRO A 4 37.57 -58.22 33.93
C PRO A 4 36.47 -57.09 34.05
N ARG A 5 36.67 -56.16 35.02
CA ARG A 5 36.40 -54.68 35.02
C ARG A 5 35.03 -54.17 35.53
N ARG A 6 35.01 -53.41 36.66
CA ARG A 6 35.22 -51.93 36.88
C ARG A 6 34.00 -51.13 36.39
N CYS A 7 33.51 -50.04 36.97
CA CYS A 7 33.92 -49.04 37.98
C CYS A 7 32.59 -48.39 38.47
N PHE A 8 32.48 -47.78 39.65
CA PHE A 8 32.68 -46.33 39.78
C PHE A 8 32.85 -45.97 41.26
N ARG A 9 33.93 -45.24 41.56
CA ARG A 9 34.14 -44.49 42.80
C ARG A 9 34.56 -43.07 42.39
N THR A 10 34.11 -42.11 43.20
CA THR A 10 34.69 -40.77 43.44
C THR A 10 34.58 -39.76 42.28
N CYS A 11 34.37 -38.46 42.48
CA CYS A 11 34.66 -37.62 43.64
C CYS A 11 33.85 -36.31 43.59
N LEU A 12 33.68 -35.70 44.77
CA LEU A 12 33.44 -34.26 44.97
C LEU A 12 34.45 -33.40 44.18
N VAL A 13 34.01 -32.27 43.58
CA VAL A 13 34.44 -30.85 43.69
C VAL A 13 33.63 -30.08 42.60
N LEU A 14 32.83 -29.01 42.80
CA LEU A 14 33.14 -27.59 43.00
C LEU A 14 31.82 -26.77 42.93
N PRO A 15 31.51 -25.84 43.85
CA PRO A 15 30.49 -24.79 43.63
C PRO A 15 31.02 -23.60 42.79
N GLY A 16 32.31 -23.59 42.44
CA GLY A 16 32.97 -22.47 41.76
C GLY A 16 32.77 -22.38 40.25
N LEU A 17 32.39 -23.47 39.58
CA LEU A 17 32.20 -23.47 38.11
C LEU A 17 30.92 -22.76 37.66
N SER A 18 29.90 -22.68 38.53
CA SER A 18 28.64 -22.00 38.21
C SER A 18 28.80 -20.48 38.16
N LEU A 19 29.52 -19.89 39.12
CA LEU A 19 29.71 -18.43 39.19
C LEU A 19 30.65 -17.92 38.09
N PHE A 20 31.67 -18.69 37.71
CA PHE A 20 32.55 -18.35 36.60
C PHE A 20 31.85 -18.40 35.24
N VAL A 21 30.95 -19.37 35.02
CA VAL A 21 30.15 -19.41 33.78
C VAL A 21 29.15 -18.26 33.73
N VAL A 22 28.51 -17.92 34.86
CA VAL A 22 27.60 -16.76 34.92
C VAL A 22 28.37 -15.45 34.71
N LEU A 23 29.53 -15.27 35.34
CA LEU A 23 30.36 -14.08 35.15
C LEU A 23 30.92 -13.98 33.72
N TYR A 24 31.35 -15.10 33.13
CA TYR A 24 31.82 -15.15 31.74
C TYR A 24 30.69 -14.81 30.76
N LEU A 25 29.48 -15.36 30.95
CA LEU A 25 28.32 -15.03 30.12
C LEU A 25 27.86 -13.58 30.29
N THR A 26 27.93 -13.01 31.51
CA THR A 26 27.65 -11.57 31.71
C THR A 26 28.74 -10.68 31.14
N TYR A 27 30.00 -11.13 31.16
CA TYR A 27 31.12 -10.41 30.54
C TYR A 27 31.00 -10.45 29.02
N GLU A 28 30.74 -11.61 28.41
CA GLU A 28 30.47 -11.76 26.97
C GLU A 28 29.26 -10.91 26.54
N LEU A 29 28.15 -10.91 27.30
CA LEU A 29 27.01 -10.04 27.01
C LEU A 29 27.32 -8.55 27.21
N TYR A 30 28.21 -8.21 28.13
CA TYR A 30 28.68 -6.84 28.37
C TYR A 30 29.68 -6.37 27.30
N ASP A 31 30.55 -7.26 26.81
CA ASP A 31 31.51 -7.01 25.73
C ASP A 31 30.79 -6.91 24.38
N TRP A 32 29.79 -7.77 24.13
CA TRP A 32 28.87 -7.64 22.99
C TRP A 32 28.13 -6.30 22.96
N ASN A 33 27.80 -5.75 24.14
CA ASN A 33 27.17 -4.43 24.26
C ASN A 33 28.18 -3.26 24.15
N ARG A 34 29.48 -3.49 24.34
CA ARG A 34 30.53 -2.46 24.24
C ARG A 34 31.12 -2.33 22.84
N GLU A 35 31.09 -3.38 22.02
CA GLU A 35 31.42 -3.27 20.58
C GLU A 35 30.29 -2.61 19.75
N ILE A 36 29.16 -2.28 20.38
CA ILE A 36 28.12 -1.40 19.82
C ILE A 36 28.26 0.02 20.39
N GLU A 37 29.50 0.50 20.57
CA GLU A 37 29.76 1.93 20.53
C GLU A 37 29.59 2.40 19.09
N TRP A 38 28.42 2.98 18.81
CA TRP A 38 28.05 3.64 17.56
C TRP A 38 28.99 4.83 17.27
N THR A 39 30.21 4.55 16.83
CA THR A 39 31.10 5.55 16.26
C THR A 39 30.82 5.65 14.76
N GLY A 40 30.17 6.75 14.37
CA GLY A 40 30.20 7.24 13.00
C GLY A 40 29.20 6.61 12.06
N TRP A 41 27.96 7.10 12.10
CA TRP A 41 27.23 7.26 10.84
C TRP A 41 27.98 8.31 10.03
N GLU A 42 29.01 7.88 9.29
CA GLU A 42 29.40 8.60 8.09
C GLU A 42 28.11 8.71 7.27
N LYS A 43 27.60 9.93 7.13
CA LYS A 43 26.50 10.22 6.23
C LYS A 43 26.91 9.68 4.88
N SER A 44 26.39 8.51 4.52
CA SER A 44 26.43 8.03 3.15
C SER A 44 25.78 9.11 2.31
N THR A 45 26.60 9.92 1.63
CA THR A 45 26.19 11.01 0.74
C THR A 45 25.66 10.48 -0.59
N THR A 46 25.40 9.17 -0.69
CA THR A 46 24.57 8.60 -1.73
C THR A 46 23.12 9.01 -1.47
N SER A 47 22.69 10.08 -2.13
CA SER A 47 21.27 10.38 -2.33
C SER A 47 20.58 9.12 -2.84
N PHE A 48 19.86 8.40 -1.98
CA PHE A 48 19.03 7.29 -2.41
C PHE A 48 17.98 7.85 -3.37
N LYS A 49 18.07 7.47 -4.64
CA LYS A 49 17.09 7.89 -5.64
C LYS A 49 15.74 7.26 -5.29
N HIS A 50 14.79 8.08 -4.87
CA HIS A 50 13.43 7.64 -4.57
C HIS A 50 12.77 7.04 -5.80
N ARG A 51 11.97 5.98 -5.60
CA ARG A 51 11.26 5.26 -6.66
C ARG A 51 9.76 5.20 -6.37
N LEU A 52 8.97 5.72 -7.31
CA LEU A 52 7.52 5.81 -7.22
C LEU A 52 6.84 4.51 -7.66
N CYS A 53 5.95 3.97 -6.83
CA CYS A 53 4.98 2.97 -7.26
C CYS A 53 3.68 3.64 -7.71
N VAL A 54 3.38 3.60 -9.01
CA VAL A 54 2.10 4.05 -9.56
C VAL A 54 1.10 2.91 -9.46
N LEU A 55 0.17 3.03 -8.50
CA LEU A 55 -0.81 2.00 -8.19
C LEU A 55 -2.15 2.36 -8.83
N VAL A 56 -2.60 1.51 -9.74
CA VAL A 56 -3.82 1.74 -10.54
C VAL A 56 -4.84 0.64 -10.24
N PRO A 57 -5.81 0.88 -9.34
CA PRO A 57 -6.96 0.00 -9.17
C PRO A 57 -7.74 -0.13 -10.48
N PHE A 58 -7.95 -1.36 -10.94
CA PHE A 58 -8.41 -1.60 -12.31
C PHE A 58 -9.43 -2.74 -12.40
N ARG A 59 -10.44 -2.54 -13.25
CA ARG A 59 -11.37 -3.56 -13.78
C ARG A 59 -12.17 -2.96 -14.93
N ASP A 60 -12.20 -3.60 -16.10
CA ASP A 60 -13.02 -3.24 -17.27
C ASP A 60 -12.87 -1.76 -17.68
N ARG A 61 -11.63 -1.28 -17.80
CA ARG A 61 -11.28 0.12 -18.17
C ARG A 61 -10.18 0.17 -19.22
N GLU A 62 -10.13 -0.79 -20.13
CA GLU A 62 -9.05 -1.00 -21.09
C GLU A 62 -8.83 0.25 -21.96
N ALA A 63 -9.92 0.89 -22.41
CA ALA A 63 -9.84 2.12 -23.19
C ALA A 63 -9.19 3.28 -22.41
N GLU A 64 -9.57 3.47 -21.14
CA GLU A 64 -8.90 4.47 -20.30
C GLU A 64 -7.45 4.10 -20.01
N LEU A 65 -7.16 2.82 -19.77
CA LEU A 65 -5.79 2.36 -19.51
C LEU A 65 -4.86 2.62 -20.70
N ALA A 66 -5.36 2.40 -21.92
CA ALA A 66 -4.65 2.68 -23.16
C ALA A 66 -4.29 4.17 -23.30
N GLU A 67 -5.16 5.09 -22.89
CA GLU A 67 -4.83 6.53 -22.85
C GLU A 67 -3.95 6.89 -21.65
N PHE A 68 -4.19 6.27 -20.51
CA PHE A 68 -3.58 6.58 -19.22
C PHE A 68 -2.09 6.29 -19.17
N VAL A 69 -1.69 5.07 -19.53
CA VAL A 69 -0.31 4.61 -19.38
C VAL A 69 0.67 5.49 -20.17
N PRO A 70 0.53 5.71 -21.49
CA PRO A 70 1.45 6.56 -22.23
C PRO A 70 1.41 8.02 -21.78
N HIS A 71 0.23 8.54 -21.43
CA HIS A 71 0.09 9.92 -20.93
C HIS A 71 0.85 10.13 -19.62
N LEU A 72 0.56 9.31 -18.60
CA LEU A 72 1.12 9.51 -17.27
C LEU A 72 2.61 9.16 -17.23
N LYS A 73 3.07 8.17 -18.00
CA LYS A 73 4.51 7.90 -18.11
C LYS A 73 5.28 9.06 -18.70
N ARG A 74 4.78 9.67 -19.79
CA ARG A 74 5.38 10.88 -20.35
C ARG A 74 5.40 12.01 -19.32
N PHE A 75 4.28 12.19 -18.60
CA PHE A 75 4.14 13.20 -17.56
C PHE A 75 5.15 13.03 -16.41
N ILE A 76 5.30 11.82 -15.87
CA ILE A 76 6.24 11.50 -14.78
C ILE A 76 7.70 11.53 -15.25
N ARG A 77 7.99 11.05 -16.47
CA ARG A 77 9.35 11.11 -17.06
C ARG A 77 9.83 12.56 -17.21
N ALA A 78 8.95 13.50 -17.58
CA ALA A 78 9.30 14.92 -17.67
C ALA A 78 9.74 15.52 -16.32
N GLN A 79 9.38 14.89 -15.20
CA GLN A 79 9.78 15.28 -13.84
C GLN A 79 11.03 14.52 -13.33
N ASN A 80 11.66 13.69 -14.17
CA ASN A 80 12.82 12.85 -13.81
C ASN A 80 12.57 11.91 -12.60
N VAL A 81 11.33 11.43 -12.44
CA VAL A 81 10.94 10.52 -11.36
C VAL A 81 11.09 9.07 -11.83
N ASP A 82 11.91 8.29 -11.11
CA ASP A 82 11.97 6.84 -11.32
C ASP A 82 10.67 6.20 -10.81
N ASN A 83 10.12 5.26 -11.57
CA ASN A 83 8.78 4.75 -11.32
C ASN A 83 8.56 3.32 -11.81
N GLU A 84 7.55 2.67 -11.24
CA GLU A 84 7.01 1.40 -11.69
C GLU A 84 5.48 1.50 -11.75
N PHE A 85 4.89 1.11 -12.88
CA PHE A 85 3.44 1.09 -13.08
C PHE A 85 2.89 -0.29 -12.73
N ILE A 86 2.02 -0.35 -11.72
CA ILE A 86 1.36 -1.58 -11.28
C ILE A 86 -0.15 -1.44 -11.45
N ILE A 87 -0.69 -2.22 -12.38
CA ILE A 87 -2.12 -2.32 -12.64
C ILE A 87 -2.68 -3.42 -11.74
N LEU A 88 -3.58 -3.04 -10.85
CA LEU A 88 -4.20 -3.91 -9.85
C LEU A 88 -5.55 -4.37 -10.38
N ASN A 89 -5.52 -5.41 -11.19
CA ASN A 89 -6.68 -5.93 -11.89
C ASN A 89 -7.51 -6.84 -10.98
N GLN A 90 -8.71 -6.41 -10.61
CA GLN A 90 -9.60 -7.20 -9.75
C GLN A 90 -10.37 -8.23 -10.58
N THR A 91 -10.00 -9.50 -10.47
CA THR A 91 -10.53 -10.60 -11.30
C THR A 91 -11.61 -11.43 -10.63
N ASP A 92 -11.90 -11.21 -9.35
CA ASP A 92 -13.04 -11.83 -8.67
C ASP A 92 -14.39 -11.26 -9.17
N SER A 93 -15.49 -11.91 -8.79
CA SER A 93 -16.85 -11.49 -9.16
C SER A 93 -17.53 -10.58 -8.13
N PHE A 94 -16.82 -10.17 -7.07
CA PHE A 94 -17.36 -9.20 -6.12
C PHE A 94 -17.38 -7.82 -6.74
N ARG A 95 -18.09 -6.89 -6.09
CA ARG A 95 -18.07 -5.48 -6.45
C ARG A 95 -16.64 -4.92 -6.39
N PHE A 96 -16.39 -3.85 -7.13
CA PHE A 96 -15.07 -3.26 -7.21
C PHE A 96 -14.64 -2.68 -5.85
N ASN A 97 -13.46 -3.03 -5.37
CA ASN A 97 -12.94 -2.60 -4.07
C ASN A 97 -11.56 -1.96 -4.24
N ARG A 98 -11.61 -0.67 -4.59
CA ARG A 98 -10.44 0.19 -4.84
C ARG A 98 -9.43 0.14 -3.70
N ALA A 99 -9.91 0.30 -2.47
CA ALA A 99 -9.07 0.36 -1.26
C ALA A 99 -8.31 -0.95 -1.00
N SER A 100 -8.98 -2.09 -1.08
CA SER A 100 -8.34 -3.39 -0.84
C SER A 100 -7.28 -3.70 -1.89
N LEU A 101 -7.50 -3.32 -3.16
CA LEU A 101 -6.49 -3.49 -4.22
C LEU A 101 -5.19 -2.76 -3.89
N ILE A 102 -5.26 -1.52 -3.41
CA ILE A 102 -4.07 -0.77 -2.98
C ILE A 102 -3.35 -1.50 -1.84
N ASN A 103 -4.09 -1.98 -0.84
CA ASN A 103 -3.51 -2.74 0.27
C ASN A 103 -2.76 -3.99 -0.22
N VAL A 104 -3.36 -4.76 -1.15
CA VAL A 104 -2.74 -5.99 -1.72
C VAL A 104 -1.32 -5.71 -2.19
N ARG A 105 -1.13 -4.65 -2.97
CA ARG A 105 0.19 -4.32 -3.49
C ARG A 105 1.19 -3.96 -2.40
N ILE A 106 0.78 -3.17 -1.41
CA ILE A 106 1.66 -2.79 -0.31
C ILE A 106 2.02 -4.01 0.55
N GLN A 107 1.08 -4.93 0.75
CA GLN A 107 1.32 -6.17 1.51
C GLN A 107 2.36 -7.05 0.81
N ILE A 108 2.29 -7.21 -0.52
CA ILE A 108 3.30 -7.93 -1.33
C ILE A 108 4.71 -7.36 -1.11
N VAL A 109 4.85 -6.03 -1.15
CA VAL A 109 6.16 -5.37 -0.92
C VAL A 109 6.63 -5.56 0.53
N CYS A 110 5.73 -5.44 1.51
CA CYS A 110 6.09 -5.58 2.93
C CYS A 110 6.57 -6.97 3.30
N CYS A 111 5.94 -8.01 2.74
CA CYS A 111 6.38 -9.39 2.93
C CYS A 111 7.80 -9.61 2.37
N SER A 112 8.29 -8.78 1.44
CA SER A 112 9.68 -8.83 0.96
C SER A 112 10.69 -8.25 1.97
N LEU A 113 10.26 -7.35 2.85
CA LEU A 113 11.12 -6.65 3.82
C LEU A 113 11.06 -7.27 5.24
N MET A 114 10.02 -8.06 5.54
CA MET A 114 9.76 -8.60 6.88
C MET A 114 10.10 -10.09 7.03
N TYR A 115 10.78 -10.70 6.05
CA TYR A 115 11.16 -12.11 6.06
C TYR A 115 12.64 -12.30 6.43
N TYR A 116 12.94 -12.17 7.72
CA TYR A 116 14.07 -12.89 8.32
C TYR A 116 13.65 -13.93 9.37
N TYR A 117 12.39 -13.96 9.82
CA TYR A 117 11.94 -14.98 10.76
C TYR A 117 10.50 -15.44 10.48
N GLN A 118 10.39 -16.74 10.21
CA GLN A 118 9.23 -17.64 10.35
C GLN A 118 8.18 -17.71 9.22
N VAL A 119 8.39 -18.75 8.38
CA VAL A 119 7.42 -19.66 7.73
C VAL A 119 6.19 -19.05 7.01
N GLY A 120 6.34 -18.88 5.69
CA GLY A 120 5.29 -19.15 4.70
C GLY A 120 4.67 -17.94 3.95
N TRP A 121 5.29 -17.50 2.85
CA TRP A 121 4.72 -17.46 1.48
C TRP A 121 5.46 -16.49 0.52
N PHE A 122 6.26 -17.15 -0.33
CA PHE A 122 6.99 -16.83 -1.56
C PHE A 122 6.42 -15.79 -2.55
N GLU A 123 6.13 -14.57 -2.11
CA GLU A 123 5.74 -13.50 -3.02
C GLU A 123 6.52 -12.20 -2.79
N ALA A 124 7.81 -12.30 -2.48
CA ALA A 124 8.71 -11.18 -2.26
C ALA A 124 9.13 -10.51 -3.58
N ASP A 125 8.35 -9.53 -4.01
CA ASP A 125 8.68 -8.67 -5.15
C ASP A 125 9.46 -7.43 -4.64
N ARG A 126 10.77 -7.37 -4.93
CA ARG A 126 11.62 -6.21 -4.61
C ARG A 126 11.60 -5.21 -5.77
N ILE A 127 10.46 -4.58 -6.05
CA ILE A 127 10.41 -3.40 -6.95
C ILE A 127 11.17 -2.21 -6.33
N GLY A 128 11.36 -2.18 -5.01
CA GLY A 128 12.19 -1.15 -4.35
C GLY A 128 11.55 0.24 -4.32
N CYS A 129 10.23 0.35 -4.49
CA CYS A 129 9.52 1.60 -4.27
C CYS A 129 9.54 1.98 -2.79
N ASP A 130 9.82 3.24 -2.50
CA ASP A 130 9.78 3.82 -1.16
C ASP A 130 8.56 4.73 -0.95
N TYR A 131 7.92 5.19 -2.03
CA TYR A 131 6.64 5.90 -1.98
C TYR A 131 5.66 5.44 -3.09
N LEU A 132 4.39 5.77 -2.91
CA LEU A 132 3.31 5.31 -3.78
C LEU A 132 2.40 6.46 -4.18
N VAL A 133 1.76 6.32 -5.34
CA VAL A 133 0.60 7.12 -5.75
C VAL A 133 -0.57 6.18 -6.03
N MET A 134 -1.68 6.42 -5.34
CA MET A 134 -2.96 5.81 -5.66
C MET A 134 -3.61 6.65 -6.74
N HIS A 135 -3.85 6.06 -7.90
CA HIS A 135 -4.22 6.81 -9.09
C HIS A 135 -5.43 6.20 -9.78
N ASP A 136 -6.48 7.00 -9.95
CA ASP A 136 -7.62 6.62 -10.77
C ASP A 136 -7.21 6.64 -12.26
N VAL A 137 -7.58 5.58 -12.99
CA VAL A 137 -7.18 5.39 -14.40
C VAL A 137 -7.81 6.39 -15.36
N ASP A 138 -8.92 7.02 -14.97
CA ASP A 138 -9.69 7.95 -15.79
C ASP A 138 -9.35 9.43 -15.54
N LEU A 139 -8.43 9.75 -14.62
CA LEU A 139 -8.12 11.13 -14.24
C LEU A 139 -6.70 11.50 -14.65
N LEU A 140 -6.53 12.24 -15.75
CA LEU A 140 -5.21 12.58 -16.28
C LEU A 140 -4.76 13.98 -15.87
N PRO A 141 -3.54 14.16 -15.30
CA PRO A 141 -2.99 15.49 -15.02
C PRO A 141 -2.64 16.21 -16.33
N LEU A 142 -3.01 17.48 -16.45
CA LEU A 142 -2.68 18.33 -17.60
C LEU A 142 -1.68 19.43 -17.23
N ASN A 143 -1.75 19.94 -16.00
CA ASN A 143 -0.83 20.97 -15.53
C ASN A 143 0.52 20.35 -15.12
N PRO A 144 1.66 20.75 -15.73
CA PRO A 144 2.98 20.22 -15.41
C PRO A 144 3.48 20.53 -13.99
N ASP A 145 2.90 21.53 -13.31
CA ASP A 145 3.24 21.91 -11.93
C ASP A 145 2.69 20.93 -10.87
N LEU A 146 1.95 19.90 -11.30
CA LEU A 146 1.52 18.81 -10.42
C LEU A 146 2.68 17.84 -10.16
N GLU A 147 3.26 17.92 -8.97
CA GLU A 147 4.43 17.14 -8.60
C GLU A 147 4.15 15.67 -8.24
N TYR A 148 4.91 14.76 -8.86
CA TYR A 148 4.95 13.32 -8.55
C TYR A 148 6.26 12.90 -7.85
N THR A 149 7.05 13.86 -7.39
CA THR A 149 8.30 13.64 -6.65
C THR A 149 8.03 13.09 -5.24
N PHE A 150 9.06 12.60 -4.55
CA PHE A 150 8.92 12.10 -3.18
C PHE A 150 8.24 13.14 -2.26
N PRO A 151 7.17 12.78 -1.53
CA PRO A 151 6.41 13.74 -0.71
C PRO A 151 7.11 14.11 0.60
N GLY A 152 8.08 13.32 1.06
CA GLY A 152 8.62 13.40 2.42
C GLY A 152 7.90 12.47 3.39
N GLU A 153 8.64 11.98 4.39
CA GLU A 153 8.06 11.22 5.50
C GLU A 153 7.10 12.09 6.33
N GLY A 154 5.99 11.51 6.77
CA GLY A 154 4.93 12.21 7.49
C GLY A 154 4.03 13.06 6.60
N VAL A 155 4.19 13.03 5.27
CA VAL A 155 3.48 13.90 4.33
C VAL A 155 2.62 13.07 3.37
N VAL A 156 1.37 13.52 3.21
CA VAL A 156 0.44 13.01 2.21
C VAL A 156 0.18 14.12 1.19
N ARG A 157 0.61 13.92 -0.06
CA ARG A 157 0.35 14.85 -1.17
C ARG A 157 -0.92 14.45 -1.90
N HIS A 158 -1.97 15.25 -1.78
CA HIS A 158 -3.22 15.07 -2.53
C HIS A 158 -3.20 15.91 -3.81
N ILE A 159 -2.81 15.26 -4.91
CA ILE A 159 -2.63 15.91 -6.22
C ILE A 159 -3.97 16.34 -6.80
N ALA A 160 -4.99 15.49 -6.71
CA ALA A 160 -6.34 15.76 -7.22
C ALA A 160 -7.17 16.65 -6.27
N ALA A 161 -6.58 17.75 -5.79
CA ALA A 161 -7.16 18.61 -4.77
C ALA A 161 -8.58 19.10 -5.14
N PRO A 162 -9.49 19.29 -4.14
CA PRO A 162 -10.87 19.69 -4.39
C PRO A 162 -10.99 21.01 -5.17
N LYS A 163 -10.02 21.91 -5.03
CA LYS A 163 -9.92 23.17 -5.78
C LYS A 163 -9.79 22.96 -7.29
N TYR A 164 -9.16 21.87 -7.72
CA TYR A 164 -8.80 21.61 -9.12
C TYR A 164 -9.48 20.37 -9.71
N HIS A 165 -10.07 19.50 -8.88
CA HIS A 165 -10.74 18.30 -9.34
C HIS A 165 -12.04 18.66 -10.10
N PRO A 166 -12.30 18.13 -11.31
CA PRO A 166 -13.44 18.54 -12.13
C PRO A 166 -14.80 18.26 -11.47
N LYS A 167 -14.92 17.12 -10.76
CA LYS A 167 -16.17 16.67 -10.14
C LYS A 167 -16.35 16.98 -8.65
N TYR A 168 -15.36 16.70 -7.79
CA TYR A 168 -15.50 16.83 -6.33
C TYR A 168 -14.84 18.12 -5.83
N ASN A 169 -15.45 18.78 -4.85
CA ASN A 169 -14.99 20.08 -4.33
C ASN A 169 -15.13 20.24 -2.81
N TYR A 170 -15.46 19.17 -2.08
CA TYR A 170 -15.62 19.22 -0.64
C TYR A 170 -14.27 19.08 0.07
N GLU A 171 -14.13 19.71 1.25
CA GLU A 171 -12.85 19.91 1.93
C GLU A 171 -12.11 18.61 2.29
N LYS A 172 -12.87 17.58 2.71
CA LYS A 172 -12.33 16.30 3.20
C LYS A 172 -11.95 15.32 2.09
N PHE A 173 -12.21 15.67 0.83
CA PHE A 173 -11.95 14.80 -0.31
C PHE A 173 -10.45 14.51 -0.48
N VAL A 174 -10.11 13.24 -0.59
CA VAL A 174 -8.74 12.73 -0.85
C VAL A 174 -8.71 11.63 -1.93
N GLY A 175 -9.75 11.52 -2.75
CA GLY A 175 -9.85 10.55 -3.84
C GLY A 175 -9.12 11.01 -5.12
N GLY A 176 -9.26 10.26 -6.22
CA GLY A 176 -8.57 10.59 -7.48
C GLY A 176 -7.08 10.23 -7.44
N ILE A 177 -6.25 11.17 -6.98
CA ILE A 177 -4.78 11.03 -7.02
C ILE A 177 -4.18 11.47 -5.68
N LEU A 178 -3.65 10.50 -4.93
CA LEU A 178 -3.13 10.69 -3.58
C LEU A 178 -1.82 9.93 -3.38
N MET A 179 -0.82 10.60 -2.82
CA MET A 179 0.56 10.11 -2.71
C MET A 179 1.07 10.20 -1.27
N LEU A 180 1.84 9.20 -0.84
CA LEU A 180 2.49 9.14 0.47
C LEU A 180 3.62 8.09 0.45
N THR A 181 4.46 8.08 1.48
CA THR A 181 5.52 7.06 1.61
C THR A 181 4.89 5.69 1.92
N THR A 182 5.58 4.63 1.50
CA THR A 182 5.17 3.27 1.86
C THR A 182 5.22 3.04 3.36
N HIS A 183 6.13 3.72 4.05
CA HIS A 183 6.24 3.71 5.51
C HIS A 183 5.01 4.36 6.16
N ASP A 184 4.61 5.56 5.73
CA ASP A 184 3.42 6.24 6.26
C ASP A 184 2.14 5.46 5.98
N TYR A 185 2.01 4.85 4.79
CA TYR A 185 0.87 3.99 4.47
C TYR A 185 0.74 2.82 5.44
N LYS A 186 1.86 2.17 5.80
CA LYS A 186 1.90 1.09 6.80
C LYS A 186 1.56 1.60 8.19
N LYS A 187 2.12 2.75 8.58
CA LYS A 187 1.91 3.38 9.90
C LYS A 187 0.43 3.62 10.19
N ILE A 188 -0.36 4.00 9.18
CA ILE A 188 -1.80 4.23 9.31
C ILE A 188 -2.66 3.00 8.98
N HIS A 189 -2.03 1.82 8.88
CA HIS A 189 -2.67 0.53 8.58
C HIS A 189 -3.40 0.50 7.23
N GLY A 190 -2.91 1.24 6.24
CA GLY A 190 -3.48 1.30 4.90
C GLY A 190 -4.95 1.73 4.85
N MET A 191 -5.65 1.36 3.78
CA MET A 191 -7.07 1.69 3.60
C MET A 191 -7.98 0.62 4.20
N SER A 192 -9.23 0.96 4.53
CA SER A 192 -10.20 -0.06 4.99
C SER A 192 -10.58 -1.05 3.89
N ASN A 193 -10.76 -2.32 4.27
CA ASN A 193 -11.17 -3.39 3.34
C ASN A 193 -12.68 -3.50 3.11
N LYS A 194 -13.51 -2.71 3.82
CA LYS A 194 -14.97 -2.90 3.83
C LYS A 194 -15.72 -2.20 2.70
N TYR A 195 -15.04 -1.41 1.89
CA TYR A 195 -15.66 -0.58 0.86
C TYR A 195 -15.78 -1.32 -0.46
N TRP A 196 -16.88 -2.06 -0.59
CA TRP A 196 -17.27 -2.73 -1.82
C TRP A 196 -18.22 -1.86 -2.63
N GLY A 197 -17.85 -1.60 -3.89
CA GLY A 197 -18.46 -0.61 -4.76
C GLY A 197 -18.03 0.82 -4.46
N TRP A 198 -18.57 1.77 -5.22
CA TRP A 198 -18.16 3.17 -5.19
C TRP A 198 -18.51 3.89 -3.89
N GLY A 199 -17.51 4.61 -3.35
CA GLY A 199 -17.64 5.71 -2.40
C GLY A 199 -17.30 5.38 -0.94
N LEU A 200 -16.89 6.43 -0.22
CA LEU A 200 -16.57 6.50 1.21
C LEU A 200 -15.22 5.88 1.63
N GLU A 201 -14.51 5.19 0.75
CA GLU A 201 -13.21 4.60 1.08
C GLU A 201 -12.12 5.67 1.23
N ASP A 202 -12.19 6.73 0.42
CA ASP A 202 -11.34 7.90 0.47
C ASP A 202 -11.67 8.76 1.70
N ASP A 203 -12.94 8.97 2.01
CA ASP A 203 -13.40 9.67 3.22
C ASP A 203 -12.91 8.98 4.50
N GLU A 204 -12.95 7.64 4.55
CA GLU A 204 -12.44 6.89 5.70
C GLU A 204 -10.91 6.97 5.78
N PHE A 205 -10.23 6.94 4.64
CA PHE A 205 -8.78 7.10 4.59
C PHE A 205 -8.33 8.50 5.02
N PHE A 206 -9.09 9.56 4.71
CA PHE A 206 -8.87 10.90 5.25
C PHE A 206 -8.85 10.89 6.79
N LEU A 207 -9.77 10.13 7.43
CA LEU A 207 -9.77 9.98 8.87
C LEU A 207 -8.51 9.24 9.36
N ARG A 208 -8.01 8.23 8.64
CA ARG A 208 -6.74 7.55 8.96
C ARG A 208 -5.53 8.48 8.88
N ILE A 209 -5.46 9.32 7.85
CA ILE A 209 -4.41 10.33 7.68
C ILE A 209 -4.39 11.26 8.88
N ARG A 210 -5.56 11.76 9.29
CA ARG A 210 -5.71 12.64 10.44
C ARG A 210 -5.35 11.95 11.75
N ASP A 211 -5.87 10.75 12.00
CA ASP A 211 -5.62 9.99 13.22
C ASP A 211 -4.12 9.59 13.32
N GLY A 212 -3.48 9.32 12.18
CA GLY A 212 -2.04 9.08 12.04
C GLY A 212 -1.14 10.33 12.12
N LYS A 213 -1.75 11.52 12.28
CA LYS A 213 -1.09 12.83 12.36
C LYS A 213 -0.17 13.11 11.17
N LEU A 214 -0.57 12.67 9.98
CA LEU A 214 0.16 12.95 8.75
C LEU A 214 -0.25 14.32 8.19
N LYS A 215 0.71 15.06 7.65
CA LYS A 215 0.47 16.37 7.05
C LYS A 215 -0.09 16.22 5.65
N LEU A 216 -1.38 16.54 5.48
CA LEU A 216 -2.00 16.62 4.16
C LEU A 216 -1.57 17.92 3.47
N ILE A 217 -0.94 17.80 2.30
CA ILE A 217 -0.60 18.94 1.43
C ILE A 217 -1.37 18.82 0.11
N ARG A 218 -1.69 19.96 -0.50
CA ARG A 218 -2.38 20.07 -1.78
C ARG A 218 -1.65 21.11 -2.64
N PRO A 219 -1.70 21.00 -3.97
CA PRO A 219 -1.22 22.05 -4.85
C PRO A 219 -1.94 23.37 -4.55
N GLU A 220 -1.18 24.47 -4.60
CA GLU A 220 -1.69 25.83 -4.48
C GLU A 220 -1.07 26.69 -5.58
N GLY A 221 -1.69 27.84 -5.88
CA GLY A 221 -1.13 28.79 -6.86
C GLY A 221 -1.08 28.32 -8.32
N LEU A 222 -1.67 27.17 -8.68
CA LEU A 222 -1.70 26.72 -10.08
C LEU A 222 -2.42 27.73 -10.97
N ALA A 223 -1.88 27.98 -12.17
CA ALA A 223 -2.50 28.84 -13.18
C ALA A 223 -3.77 28.23 -13.82
N THR A 224 -3.94 26.91 -13.71
CA THR A 224 -5.11 26.18 -14.22
C THR A 224 -6.24 26.11 -13.18
N ASP A 225 -7.42 25.69 -13.64
CA ASP A 225 -8.64 25.59 -12.85
C ASP A 225 -9.27 24.17 -12.90
N ARG A 226 -10.51 24.04 -12.44
CA ARG A 226 -11.25 22.76 -12.41
C ARG A 226 -11.50 22.15 -13.79
N ASN A 227 -11.45 22.94 -14.85
CA ASN A 227 -11.70 22.49 -16.22
C ASN A 227 -10.42 22.17 -16.98
N THR A 228 -9.29 22.71 -16.52
CA THR A 228 -8.02 22.69 -17.26
C THR A 228 -6.87 21.99 -16.51
N THR A 229 -7.02 21.71 -15.21
CA THR A 229 -5.97 21.02 -14.43
C THR A 229 -5.95 19.51 -14.71
N PHE A 230 -7.11 18.89 -14.86
CA PHE A 230 -7.26 17.46 -15.13
C PHE A 230 -8.23 17.20 -16.28
N ARG A 231 -7.93 16.18 -17.08
CA ARG A 231 -8.90 15.57 -18.01
C ARG A 231 -9.53 14.35 -17.33
N HIS A 232 -10.84 14.39 -17.10
CA HIS A 232 -11.58 13.25 -16.54
C HIS A 232 -12.27 12.47 -17.68
N ILE A 233 -11.74 11.30 -18.03
CA ILE A 233 -12.23 10.41 -19.08
C ILE A 233 -13.43 9.60 -18.57
N HIS A 234 -14.50 10.31 -18.19
CA HIS A 234 -15.72 9.68 -17.68
C HIS A 234 -16.95 10.21 -18.41
N GLY A 235 -17.33 9.51 -19.48
CA GLY A 235 -18.50 9.85 -20.28
C GLY A 235 -19.82 9.70 -19.50
N PRO A 236 -20.88 10.44 -19.88
CA PRO A 236 -22.16 10.48 -19.15
C PRO A 236 -22.88 9.11 -19.07
N ASN A 237 -22.61 8.21 -20.02
CA ASN A 237 -23.22 6.88 -20.09
C ASN A 237 -22.51 5.84 -19.20
N ARG A 238 -21.35 6.18 -18.60
CA ARG A 238 -20.62 5.22 -17.77
C ARG A 238 -21.25 5.11 -16.39
N ARG A 239 -21.77 3.91 -16.10
CA ARG A 239 -22.36 3.61 -14.79
C ARG A 239 -21.25 3.32 -13.80
N ARG A 240 -21.32 3.96 -12.65
CA ARG A 240 -20.49 3.62 -11.50
C ARG A 240 -20.99 2.30 -10.90
N ASP A 241 -20.09 1.52 -10.32
CA ASP A 241 -20.46 0.39 -9.47
C ASP A 241 -21.08 0.92 -8.17
N GLN A 242 -22.32 1.37 -8.23
CA GLN A 242 -23.10 1.90 -7.11
C GLN A 242 -24.34 1.03 -6.91
N THR A 243 -24.59 0.64 -5.66
CA THR A 243 -25.90 0.11 -5.27
C THR A 243 -26.92 1.19 -5.58
N ARG A 244 -27.98 0.83 -6.31
CA ARG A 244 -29.10 1.74 -6.56
C ARG A 244 -29.62 2.26 -5.22
N ARG A 245 -30.02 3.53 -5.15
CA ARG A 245 -30.47 4.13 -3.89
C ARG A 245 -31.62 3.33 -3.26
N SER A 246 -32.51 2.75 -4.09
CA SER A 246 -33.61 1.88 -3.69
C SER A 246 -33.19 0.49 -3.19
N GLU A 247 -31.97 0.04 -3.49
CA GLU A 247 -31.45 -1.29 -3.16
C GLU A 247 -30.47 -1.26 -1.97
N ARG A 248 -30.12 -0.05 -1.47
CA ARG A 248 -29.22 0.09 -0.31
C ARG A 248 -29.98 -0.26 0.97
N THR A 249 -29.44 -1.24 1.69
CA THR A 249 -29.96 -1.55 3.04
C THR A 249 -29.49 -0.51 4.05
N GLU A 250 -30.29 -0.24 5.07
CA GLU A 250 -29.88 0.62 6.20
C GLU A 250 -28.60 0.10 6.86
N ARG A 251 -28.45 -1.23 6.93
CA ARG A 251 -27.24 -1.90 7.42
C ARG A 251 -26.01 -1.57 6.59
N GLU A 252 -26.09 -1.60 5.25
CA GLU A 252 -24.97 -1.19 4.38
C GLU A 252 -24.60 0.29 4.62
N ILE A 253 -25.60 1.17 4.69
CA ILE A 253 -25.37 2.61 4.88
C ILE A 253 -24.67 2.86 6.23
N ALA A 254 -25.18 2.25 7.30
CA ALA A 254 -24.60 2.35 8.64
C ALA A 254 -23.17 1.79 8.67
N GLU A 255 -22.94 0.62 8.08
CA GLU A 255 -21.62 -0.02 8.08
C GLU A 255 -20.59 0.79 7.29
N LYS A 256 -20.94 1.31 6.11
CA LYS A 256 -20.01 2.14 5.31
C LYS A 256 -19.67 3.47 6.00
N ARG A 257 -20.58 4.03 6.79
CA ARG A 257 -20.36 5.30 7.53
C ARG A 257 -19.65 5.13 8.87
N ARG A 258 -19.72 3.94 9.46
CA ARG A 258 -19.01 3.62 10.71
C ARG A 258 -17.50 3.75 10.50
N ARG A 259 -16.74 4.22 11.49
CA ARG A 259 -15.28 4.17 11.43
C ARG A 259 -14.80 2.72 11.45
N ASP A 260 -13.91 2.34 10.53
CA ASP A 260 -13.23 1.04 10.60
C ASP A 260 -11.88 1.20 11.33
N THR A 261 -11.75 0.53 12.45
CA THR A 261 -10.54 0.53 13.28
C THR A 261 -9.83 -0.83 13.28
N MET A 262 -10.37 -1.81 12.56
CA MET A 262 -9.87 -3.18 12.56
C MET A 262 -9.39 -3.63 11.17
N GLY A 263 -10.13 -3.30 10.11
CA GLY A 263 -9.76 -3.63 8.74
C GLY A 263 -8.66 -2.72 8.22
N GLY A 264 -7.71 -3.28 7.46
CA GLY A 264 -6.62 -2.50 6.88
C GLY A 264 -5.61 -3.37 6.13
N LEU A 265 -4.43 -2.79 5.92
CA LEU A 265 -3.33 -3.40 5.19
C LEU A 265 -2.98 -4.83 5.66
N SER A 266 -2.83 -5.04 6.97
CA SER A 266 -2.30 -6.32 7.48
C SER A 266 -3.30 -7.49 7.41
N ASN A 267 -4.58 -7.21 7.17
CA ASN A 267 -5.64 -8.22 7.14
C ASN A 267 -6.50 -8.16 5.87
N THR A 268 -5.98 -7.55 4.81
CA THR A 268 -6.55 -7.69 3.47
C THR A 268 -6.41 -9.14 3.04
N ARG A 269 -7.54 -9.77 2.70
CA ARG A 269 -7.57 -11.16 2.25
C ARG A 269 -7.69 -11.23 0.74
N TYR A 270 -6.72 -11.87 0.09
CA TYR A 270 -6.66 -11.97 -1.36
C TYR A 270 -5.87 -13.21 -1.80
N LYS A 271 -5.93 -13.49 -3.10
CA LYS A 271 -5.06 -14.42 -3.81
C LYS A 271 -4.55 -13.72 -5.07
N ILE A 272 -3.25 -13.78 -5.31
CA ILE A 272 -2.71 -13.42 -6.63
C ILE A 272 -2.95 -14.58 -7.57
N VAL A 273 -3.73 -14.31 -8.62
CA VAL A 273 -4.07 -15.29 -9.66
C VAL A 273 -2.92 -15.37 -10.64
N GLU A 274 -2.39 -14.22 -11.04
CA GLU A 274 -1.35 -14.11 -12.05
C GLU A 274 -0.58 -12.81 -11.87
N ARG A 275 0.69 -12.85 -12.26
CA ARG A 275 1.56 -11.68 -12.39
C ARG A 275 2.15 -11.70 -13.78
N SER A 276 1.99 -10.61 -14.51
CA SER A 276 2.55 -10.49 -15.84
C SER A 276 3.20 -9.13 -16.04
N ARG A 277 4.38 -9.15 -16.66
CA ARG A 277 5.01 -7.93 -17.18
C ARG A 277 4.68 -7.86 -18.66
N THR A 278 3.96 -6.82 -19.05
CA THR A 278 3.46 -6.64 -20.41
C THR A 278 3.66 -5.19 -20.84
N SER A 279 3.11 -4.81 -21.99
CA SER A 279 3.07 -3.43 -22.46
C SER A 279 1.64 -3.01 -22.77
N VAL A 280 1.30 -1.77 -22.41
CA VAL A 280 0.07 -1.09 -22.84
C VAL A 280 0.49 0.05 -23.74
N GLU A 281 0.02 0.09 -24.99
CA GLU A 281 0.45 1.10 -25.98
C GLU A 281 1.99 1.22 -26.08
N SER A 282 2.68 0.08 -26.18
CA SER A 282 4.15 -0.05 -26.19
C SER A 282 4.89 0.38 -24.91
N GLU A 283 4.17 0.73 -23.85
CA GLU A 283 4.75 1.13 -22.58
C GLU A 283 4.73 -0.01 -21.56
N PRO A 284 5.88 -0.39 -20.96
CA PRO A 284 5.95 -1.54 -20.07
C PRO A 284 5.19 -1.31 -18.76
N VAL A 285 4.36 -2.25 -18.35
CA VAL A 285 3.62 -2.23 -17.08
C VAL A 285 3.65 -3.60 -16.42
N THR A 286 3.46 -3.62 -15.11
CA THR A 286 3.21 -4.84 -14.35
C THR A 286 1.71 -4.96 -14.09
N ILE A 287 1.09 -6.08 -14.47
CA ILE A 287 -0.31 -6.39 -14.16
C ILE A 287 -0.33 -7.46 -13.07
N LEU A 288 -1.08 -7.18 -12.00
CA LEU A 288 -1.39 -8.12 -10.94
C LEU A 288 -2.87 -8.47 -11.03
N ASN A 289 -3.17 -9.73 -11.37
CA ASN A 289 -4.53 -10.26 -11.34
C ASN A 289 -4.83 -10.71 -9.90
N VAL A 290 -5.78 -10.05 -9.26
CA VAL A 290 -6.08 -10.18 -7.83
C VAL A 290 -7.50 -10.69 -7.65
N ASN A 291 -7.65 -11.82 -6.93
CA ASN A 291 -8.92 -12.25 -6.38
C ASN A 291 -9.00 -11.80 -4.92
N LEU A 292 -9.83 -10.81 -4.62
CA LEU A 292 -10.15 -10.41 -3.27
C LEU A 292 -11.11 -11.41 -2.63
N GLN A 293 -10.99 -11.61 -1.31
CA GLN A 293 -11.90 -12.45 -0.54
C GLN A 293 -12.86 -11.58 0.26
N CYS A 294 -14.16 -11.78 0.06
CA CYS A 294 -15.20 -11.14 0.86
C CYS A 294 -15.66 -12.02 2.03
N ASP A 295 -15.83 -11.40 3.20
CA ASP A 295 -16.70 -11.93 4.25
C ASP A 295 -18.16 -11.57 3.94
N SER A 296 -18.91 -12.43 3.28
CA SER A 296 -20.30 -12.12 2.90
C SER A 296 -21.26 -12.05 4.08
N VAL A 297 -20.89 -12.61 5.24
CA VAL A 297 -21.68 -12.51 6.48
C VAL A 297 -21.53 -11.10 7.08
N LYS A 298 -20.30 -10.59 7.09
CA LYS A 298 -19.99 -9.26 7.60
C LYS A 298 -20.34 -8.14 6.61
N TYR A 299 -19.99 -8.32 5.34
CA TYR A 299 -20.14 -7.34 4.26
C TYR A 299 -20.97 -7.92 3.10
N PRO A 300 -22.26 -8.23 3.30
CA PRO A 300 -23.09 -8.87 2.27
C PRO A 300 -23.19 -8.05 0.97
N TYR A 301 -23.03 -6.74 1.06
CA TYR A 301 -23.03 -5.80 -0.07
C TYR A 301 -21.76 -5.88 -0.94
N CYS A 302 -20.84 -6.82 -0.68
CA CYS A 302 -19.74 -7.14 -1.60
C CYS A 302 -20.20 -7.92 -2.83
N LEU A 303 -21.35 -8.61 -2.74
CA LEU A 303 -21.96 -9.29 -3.87
C LEU A 303 -22.65 -8.26 -4.78
N PRO A 304 -22.54 -8.38 -6.11
CA PRO A 304 -23.30 -7.57 -7.05
C PRO A 304 -24.81 -7.76 -6.85
N THR A 305 -25.61 -6.69 -6.93
CA THR A 305 -27.08 -6.78 -6.77
C THR A 305 -27.79 -7.36 -8.00
N HIS A 306 -27.11 -7.42 -9.14
CA HIS A 306 -27.55 -8.08 -10.37
C HIS A 306 -26.32 -8.69 -11.07
N ARG A 307 -26.47 -9.83 -11.77
CA ARG A 307 -25.41 -10.31 -12.68
C ARG A 307 -25.19 -9.20 -13.72
N ILE A 308 -23.95 -8.71 -13.81
CA ILE A 308 -23.53 -7.67 -14.76
C ILE A 308 -23.78 -8.16 -16.18
#